data_AF-A0A0G3XJC1-F1
#
_entry.id   AF-A0A0G3XJC1-F1
#
_cell.length_a   1.000
_cell.length_b   1.000
_cell.length_c   1.000
_cell.angle_alpha   90.00
_cell.angle_beta   90.00
_cell.angle_gamma   90.00
#
_symmetry.space_group_name_H-M   'P 1'
#
loop_
_entity.id
_entity.type
_entity.pdbx_description
1 polymer ?
#
loop_
_entity_poly.entity_id
_entity_poly.type
_entity_poly.pdbx_seq_one_letter_code
_entity_poly.pdbx_strand_id
1 'polypeptide(L)'
;MTFVGADSSMPVRVHNVANATSAYDAVNLQQMQAGLDAAISSSNAYTDMRIAELGFDLHELRKESRAGTAGALAVAGLPQVIESDGRMLAGAIGHYRGETAFALGYSGAFNDGRAVFKLNGTMDTHGYAGVSTGAGFAF
;
A
#
# COMPACT_ATOMS: atom_id res chain seq x y z
N MET A 1 -0.93 23.99 -54.84
CA MET A 1 -1.51 22.93 -55.70
C MET A 1 -2.65 22.30 -54.93
N THR A 2 -3.80 22.05 -55.58
CA THR A 2 -4.94 21.34 -54.97
C THR A 2 -5.00 19.93 -55.52
N PHE A 3 -5.16 18.93 -54.64
CA PHE A 3 -5.38 17.54 -55.06
C PHE A 3 -6.85 17.38 -55.43
N VAL A 4 -7.14 17.24 -56.71
CA VAL A 4 -8.49 16.94 -57.22
C VAL A 4 -8.45 15.59 -57.93
N GLY A 5 -9.31 14.66 -57.49
CA GLY A 5 -9.48 13.34 -58.10
C GLY A 5 -10.39 13.38 -59.33
N ALA A 6 -10.63 12.22 -59.94
CA ALA A 6 -11.57 12.10 -61.06
C ALA A 6 -13.02 12.43 -60.66
N ASP A 7 -13.36 12.22 -59.39
CA ASP A 7 -14.62 12.65 -58.78
C ASP A 7 -14.31 13.66 -57.68
N SER A 8 -14.83 14.88 -57.80
CA SER A 8 -14.64 15.95 -56.84
C SER A 8 -15.35 15.73 -55.50
N SER A 9 -16.22 14.73 -55.42
CA SER A 9 -16.96 14.36 -54.20
C SER A 9 -16.29 13.23 -53.40
N MET A 10 -15.21 12.63 -53.91
CA MET A 10 -14.50 11.51 -53.25
C MET A 10 -13.09 11.91 -52.75
N PRO A 11 -12.60 11.30 -51.65
CA PRO A 11 -11.23 11.52 -51.18
C PRO A 11 -10.15 11.08 -52.20
N VAL A 12 -9.08 11.87 -52.33
CA VAL A 12 -7.91 11.51 -53.13
C VAL A 12 -6.93 10.68 -52.30
N ARG A 13 -6.50 9.53 -52.81
CA ARG A 13 -5.46 8.69 -52.19
C ARG A 13 -4.11 8.93 -52.84
N VAL A 14 -3.08 9.09 -52.01
CA VAL A 14 -1.68 9.13 -52.46
C VAL A 14 -1.02 7.81 -52.02
N HIS A 15 -0.37 7.11 -52.96
CA HIS A 15 0.33 5.86 -52.70
C HIS A 15 1.78 5.93 -53.17
N ASN A 16 2.58 4.90 -52.83
CA ASN A 16 4.02 4.88 -53.12
C ASN A 16 4.79 6.05 -52.47
N VAL A 17 4.31 6.49 -51.31
CA VAL A 17 4.97 7.53 -50.49
C VAL A 17 6.13 6.87 -49.74
N ALA A 18 7.35 7.25 -50.11
CA ALA A 18 8.56 6.82 -49.41
C ALA A 18 8.57 7.35 -47.95
N ASN A 19 9.44 6.80 -47.11
CA ASN A 19 9.54 7.27 -45.73
C ASN A 19 10.01 8.73 -45.66
N ALA A 20 9.38 9.52 -44.79
CA ALA A 20 9.80 10.86 -44.44
C ALA A 20 11.24 10.89 -43.89
N THR A 21 12.01 11.90 -44.29
CA THR A 21 13.41 12.13 -43.84
C THR A 21 13.62 13.50 -43.22
N SER A 22 12.79 14.49 -43.58
CA SER A 22 12.79 15.85 -43.04
C SER A 22 11.49 16.14 -42.28
N ALA A 23 11.52 17.13 -41.38
CA ALA A 23 10.39 17.45 -40.48
C ALA A 23 9.09 17.88 -41.19
N TYR A 24 9.17 18.33 -42.44
CA TYR A 24 8.02 18.79 -43.24
C TYR A 24 7.58 17.78 -44.31
N ASP A 25 8.19 16.58 -44.34
CA ASP A 25 7.81 15.52 -45.26
C ASP A 25 6.47 14.88 -44.83
N ALA A 26 5.70 14.41 -45.80
CA ALA A 26 4.54 13.58 -45.50
C ALA A 26 5.00 12.20 -44.98
N VAL A 27 4.34 11.70 -43.92
CA VAL A 27 4.55 10.34 -43.41
C VAL A 27 3.59 9.37 -44.09
N ASN A 28 4.05 8.13 -44.31
CA ASN A 28 3.17 7.06 -44.80
C ASN A 28 2.53 6.29 -43.63
N LEU A 29 1.57 5.41 -43.95
CA LEU A 29 0.84 4.63 -42.95
C LEU A 29 1.76 3.74 -42.10
N GLN A 30 2.82 3.18 -42.70
CA GLN A 30 3.78 2.33 -41.99
C GLN A 30 4.53 3.12 -40.90
N GLN A 31 5.00 4.34 -41.20
CA GLN A 31 5.67 5.18 -40.22
C GLN A 31 4.73 5.61 -39.09
N MET A 32 3.47 5.95 -39.42
CA MET A 32 2.45 6.28 -38.43
C MET A 32 2.16 5.09 -37.51
N GLN A 33 1.94 3.89 -38.08
CA GLN A 33 1.67 2.68 -37.32
C GLN A 33 2.85 2.32 -36.41
N ALA A 34 4.08 2.34 -36.92
CA ALA A 34 5.27 2.08 -36.12
C ALA A 34 5.44 3.08 -34.96
N GLY A 35 5.17 4.37 -35.19
CA GLY A 35 5.20 5.38 -34.15
C GLY A 35 4.11 5.19 -33.09
N LEU A 36 2.89 4.83 -33.52
CA LEU A 36 1.78 4.52 -32.62
C LEU A 36 2.07 3.26 -31.80
N ASP A 37 2.56 2.20 -32.42
CA ASP A 37 2.91 0.95 -31.75
C ASP A 37 4.01 1.16 -30.71
N ALA A 38 5.04 1.96 -31.03
CA ALA A 38 6.08 2.33 -30.09
C ALA A 38 5.54 3.16 -28.92
N ALA A 39 4.65 4.12 -29.19
CA ALA A 39 4.03 4.95 -28.15
C ALA A 39 3.13 4.11 -27.22
N ILE A 40 2.30 3.22 -27.78
CA ILE A 40 1.45 2.31 -27.02
C ILE A 40 2.30 1.33 -26.20
N SER A 41 3.34 0.74 -26.80
CA SER A 41 4.24 -0.17 -26.09
C SER A 41 4.94 0.51 -24.92
N SER A 42 5.40 1.75 -25.10
CA SER A 42 6.03 2.54 -24.03
C SER A 42 5.04 2.86 -22.91
N SER A 43 3.81 3.26 -23.28
CA SER A 43 2.75 3.52 -22.30
C SER A 43 2.35 2.28 -21.53
N ASN A 44 2.18 1.14 -22.20
CA ASN A 44 1.84 -0.13 -21.56
C ASN A 44 2.95 -0.57 -20.59
N ALA A 45 4.21 -0.52 -21.02
CA ALA A 45 5.34 -0.86 -20.15
C ALA A 45 5.42 0.04 -18.90
N TYR A 46 5.16 1.34 -19.06
CA TYR A 46 5.10 2.26 -17.93
C TYR A 46 3.95 1.91 -16.96
N THR A 47 2.75 1.70 -17.49
CA THR A 47 1.58 1.35 -16.69
C THR A 47 1.75 -0.01 -15.99
N ASP A 48 2.28 -1.01 -16.68
CA ASP A 48 2.53 -2.34 -16.12
C ASP A 48 3.52 -2.28 -14.95
N MET A 49 4.59 -1.49 -15.08
CA MET A 49 5.55 -1.24 -14.00
C MET A 49 4.87 -0.58 -12.79
N ARG A 50 4.04 0.44 -13.00
CA ARG A 50 3.32 1.12 -11.92
C ARG A 50 2.29 0.22 -11.23
N ILE A 51 1.61 -0.63 -12.01
CA ILE A 51 0.66 -1.61 -11.46
C ILE A 51 1.39 -2.67 -10.64
N ALA A 52 2.55 -3.13 -11.10
CA ALA A 52 3.38 -4.08 -10.36
C ALA A 52 3.85 -3.48 -9.02
N GLU A 53 4.39 -2.25 -9.04
CA GLU A 53 4.79 -1.49 -7.84
C GLU A 53 3.63 -1.37 -6.84
N LEU A 54 2.47 -0.91 -7.30
CA LEU A 54 1.26 -0.82 -6.48
C LEU A 54 0.82 -2.19 -5.92
N GLY A 55 0.99 -3.26 -6.69
CA GLY A 55 0.70 -4.62 -6.25
C GLY A 55 1.56 -5.05 -5.06
N PHE A 56 2.86 -4.72 -5.08
CA PHE A 56 3.77 -4.97 -3.96
C PHE A 56 3.41 -4.13 -2.74
N ASP A 57 3.17 -2.83 -2.92
CA ASP A 57 2.80 -1.93 -1.83
C ASP A 57 1.49 -2.35 -1.14
N LEU A 58 0.47 -2.72 -1.92
CA LEU A 58 -0.80 -3.18 -1.38
C LEU A 58 -0.69 -4.52 -0.65
N HIS A 59 0.27 -5.37 -1.01
CA HIS A 59 0.53 -6.62 -0.31
C HIS A 59 1.22 -6.35 1.04
N GLU A 60 2.22 -5.45 1.05
CA GLU A 60 2.91 -5.06 2.27
C GLU A 60 1.97 -4.34 3.24
N LEU A 61 1.20 -3.36 2.77
CA LEU A 61 0.18 -2.67 3.57
C LEU A 61 -0.82 -3.65 4.20
N ARG A 62 -1.22 -4.70 3.47
CA ARG A 62 -2.11 -5.75 4.00
C ARG A 62 -1.46 -6.54 5.12
N LYS A 63 -0.16 -6.85 5.01
CA LYS A 63 0.59 -7.53 6.07
C LYS A 63 0.76 -6.64 7.29
N GLU A 64 1.21 -5.41 7.10
CA GLU A 64 1.38 -4.42 8.17
C GLU A 64 0.08 -4.19 8.95
N SER A 65 -1.04 -4.01 8.23
CA SER A 65 -2.37 -3.84 8.85
C SER A 65 -2.79 -5.05 9.69
N ARG A 66 -2.53 -6.27 9.20
CA ARG A 66 -2.83 -7.50 9.93
C ARG A 66 -1.91 -7.68 11.14
N ALA A 67 -0.62 -7.36 11.00
CA ALA A 67 0.36 -7.42 12.06
C ALA A 67 0.05 -6.41 13.18
N GLY A 68 -0.35 -5.18 12.83
CA GLY A 68 -0.87 -4.20 13.78
C GLY A 68 -2.12 -4.68 14.52
N THR A 69 -3.04 -5.36 13.83
CA THR A 69 -4.21 -6.00 14.47
C THR A 69 -3.80 -7.11 15.43
N ALA A 70 -2.84 -7.96 15.04
CA ALA A 70 -2.27 -8.97 15.93
C ALA A 70 -1.63 -8.32 17.17
N GLY A 71 -0.93 -7.20 17.02
CA GLY A 71 -0.37 -6.41 18.12
C GLY A 71 -1.44 -5.89 19.08
N ALA A 72 -2.54 -5.35 18.54
CA ALA A 72 -3.67 -4.91 19.34
C ALA A 72 -4.32 -6.07 20.12
N LEU A 73 -4.50 -7.24 19.49
CA LEU A 73 -4.99 -8.44 20.16
C LEU A 73 -4.03 -8.90 21.27
N ALA A 74 -2.72 -8.84 21.03
CA ALA A 74 -1.72 -9.18 22.03
C ALA A 74 -1.84 -8.25 23.25
N VAL A 75 -1.94 -6.93 23.06
CA VAL A 75 -2.14 -5.96 24.16
C VAL A 75 -3.45 -6.20 24.90
N ALA A 76 -4.53 -6.45 24.17
CA ALA A 76 -5.83 -6.74 24.77
C ALA A 76 -5.82 -8.02 25.62
N GLY A 77 -4.98 -8.98 25.26
CA GLY A 77 -4.77 -10.21 26.02
C GLY A 77 -3.89 -10.08 27.26
N LEU A 78 -3.25 -8.92 27.51
CA LEU A 78 -2.40 -8.72 28.68
C LEU A 78 -3.21 -8.72 29.98
N PRO A 79 -2.91 -9.62 30.94
CA PRO A 79 -3.46 -9.55 32.28
C PRO A 79 -3.15 -8.21 32.97
N GLN A 80 -4.07 -7.77 33.82
CA GLN A 80 -3.94 -6.56 34.64
C GLN A 80 -3.77 -6.95 36.12
N VAL A 81 -3.00 -6.15 36.86
CA VAL A 81 -2.92 -6.28 38.31
C VAL A 81 -4.30 -6.13 38.98
N ILE A 82 -4.62 -7.06 39.88
CA ILE A 82 -5.85 -7.05 40.70
C ILE A 82 -5.54 -6.88 42.20
N GLU A 83 -4.27 -6.94 42.57
CA GLU A 83 -3.81 -6.77 43.96
C GLU A 83 -3.73 -5.29 44.33
N SER A 84 -4.21 -4.95 45.53
CA SER A 84 -4.19 -3.59 46.07
C SER A 84 -2.75 -3.11 46.27
N ASP A 85 -2.45 -1.90 45.77
CA ASP A 85 -1.10 -1.31 45.70
C ASP A 85 -0.04 -2.20 44.99
N GLY A 86 -0.50 -3.21 44.24
CA GLY A 86 0.33 -4.18 43.56
C GLY A 86 0.89 -3.68 42.23
N ARG A 87 1.91 -4.38 41.73
CA ARG A 87 2.53 -4.16 40.41
C ARG A 87 2.63 -5.49 39.66
N MET A 88 2.42 -5.46 38.35
CA MET A 88 2.45 -6.65 37.52
C MET A 88 3.22 -6.38 36.22
N LEU A 89 4.07 -7.34 35.85
CA LEU A 89 4.60 -7.48 34.50
C LEU A 89 3.87 -8.64 33.81
N ALA A 90 3.48 -8.45 32.57
CA ALA A 90 2.70 -9.40 31.79
C ALA A 90 3.29 -9.55 30.39
N GLY A 91 3.07 -10.71 29.78
CA GLY A 91 3.37 -10.98 28.38
C GLY A 91 2.18 -11.66 27.71
N ALA A 92 1.96 -11.34 26.43
CA ALA A 92 0.86 -11.89 25.64
C ALA A 92 1.25 -12.04 24.17
N ILE A 93 0.50 -12.88 23.47
CA ILE A 93 0.66 -13.15 22.04
C ILE A 93 -0.69 -12.92 21.36
N GLY A 94 -0.68 -12.26 20.21
CA GLY A 94 -1.84 -12.06 19.36
C GLY A 94 -1.57 -12.65 17.98
N HIS A 95 -2.59 -13.28 17.39
CA HIS A 95 -2.52 -13.82 16.04
C HIS A 95 -3.74 -13.37 15.23
N TYR A 96 -3.52 -12.86 14.03
CA TYR A 96 -4.58 -12.40 13.15
C TYR A 96 -4.23 -12.61 11.68
N ARG A 97 -5.05 -13.43 10.99
CA ARG A 97 -4.99 -13.65 9.53
C ARG A 97 -3.57 -13.92 8.99
N GLY A 98 -2.81 -14.78 9.68
CA GLY A 98 -1.46 -15.18 9.30
C GLY A 98 -0.34 -14.38 9.96
N GLU A 99 -0.67 -13.26 10.62
CA GLU A 99 0.32 -12.43 11.32
C GLU A 99 0.30 -12.66 12.82
N THR A 100 1.48 -12.57 13.44
CA THR A 100 1.66 -12.78 14.87
C THR A 100 2.38 -11.60 15.49
N ALA A 101 1.95 -11.20 16.68
CA ALA A 101 2.62 -10.18 17.46
C ALA A 101 2.71 -10.57 18.93
N PHE A 102 3.72 -10.01 19.59
CA PHE A 102 4.02 -10.20 20.99
C PHE A 102 3.81 -8.88 21.72
N ALA A 103 3.28 -8.93 22.93
CA ALA A 103 3.10 -7.78 23.79
C ALA A 103 3.75 -8.01 25.15
N LEU A 104 4.29 -6.94 25.73
CA LEU A 104 4.74 -6.88 27.11
C LEU A 104 4.03 -5.71 27.79
N GLY A 105 3.51 -5.96 28.99
CA GLY A 105 2.74 -4.99 29.77
C GLY A 105 3.32 -4.80 31.15
N TYR A 106 3.21 -3.57 31.65
CA TYR A 106 3.39 -3.23 33.05
C TYR A 106 2.11 -2.57 33.55
N SER A 107 1.60 -3.00 34.69
CA SER A 107 0.43 -2.39 35.33
C SER A 107 0.65 -2.23 36.83
N GLY A 108 0.04 -1.21 37.41
CA GLY A 108 0.08 -0.98 38.85
C GLY A 108 -1.22 -0.41 39.37
N ALA A 109 -1.62 -0.87 40.55
CA ALA A 109 -2.77 -0.37 41.28
C ALA A 109 -2.28 0.57 42.40
N PHE A 110 -3.11 1.55 42.76
CA PHE A 110 -2.84 2.51 43.84
C PHE A 110 -4.14 2.83 44.58
N ASN A 111 -4.00 3.49 45.73
CA ASN A 111 -5.11 4.03 46.50
C ASN A 111 -6.08 2.92 46.94
N ASP A 112 -5.51 1.88 47.54
CA ASP A 112 -6.21 0.65 47.91
C ASP A 112 -6.93 -0.03 46.73
N GLY A 113 -6.28 -0.06 45.56
CA GLY A 113 -6.83 -0.65 44.34
C GLY A 113 -7.81 0.22 43.56
N ARG A 114 -8.13 1.43 44.04
CA ARG A 114 -9.10 2.33 43.39
C ARG A 114 -8.56 3.01 42.14
N ALA A 115 -7.25 3.12 41.97
CA ALA A 115 -6.63 3.68 40.76
C ALA A 115 -5.76 2.62 40.09
N VAL A 116 -5.82 2.48 38.76
CA VAL A 116 -4.92 1.57 38.01
C VAL A 116 -4.34 2.29 36.80
N PHE A 117 -3.08 2.03 36.50
CA PHE A 117 -2.43 2.42 35.24
C PHE A 117 -1.84 1.20 34.53
N LYS A 118 -1.67 1.34 33.21
CA LYS A 118 -1.04 0.35 32.34
C LYS A 118 -0.12 1.02 31.33
N LEU A 119 1.01 0.37 31.05
CA LEU A 119 1.93 0.68 29.98
C LEU A 119 2.18 -0.62 29.20
N ASN A 120 2.01 -0.61 27.89
CA ASN A 120 2.25 -1.79 27.05
C ASN A 120 3.17 -1.45 25.88
N GLY A 121 4.04 -2.38 25.53
CA GLY A 121 4.82 -2.40 24.30
C GLY A 121 4.44 -3.62 23.47
N THR A 122 4.57 -3.50 22.15
CA THR A 122 4.29 -4.58 21.19
C THR A 122 5.40 -4.68 20.16
N MET A 123 5.61 -5.87 19.63
CA MET A 123 6.43 -6.12 18.45
C MET A 123 5.82 -7.25 17.63
N ASP A 124 5.75 -7.10 16.32
CA ASP A 124 5.27 -8.14 15.41
C ASP A 124 6.41 -8.89 14.69
N THR A 125 6.04 -9.94 13.96
CA THR A 125 6.97 -10.78 13.18
C THR A 125 7.65 -10.06 12.02
N HIS A 126 7.20 -8.87 11.64
CA HIS A 126 7.83 -8.02 10.63
C HIS A 126 8.78 -6.98 11.23
N GLY A 127 8.88 -6.92 12.57
CA GLY A 127 9.75 -5.99 13.28
C GLY A 127 9.14 -4.61 13.52
N TYR A 128 7.84 -4.42 13.27
CA TYR A 128 7.17 -3.19 13.67
C TYR A 128 6.81 -3.25 15.15
N ALA A 129 6.98 -2.12 15.84
CA ALA A 129 6.75 -1.98 17.25
C ALA A 129 5.74 -0.87 17.54
N GLY A 130 4.99 -1.02 18.64
CA GLY A 130 3.99 -0.05 19.08
C GLY A 130 3.94 0.06 20.58
N VAL A 131 3.41 1.19 21.08
CA VAL A 131 3.26 1.47 22.51
C VAL A 131 1.84 1.94 22.82
N SER A 132 1.33 1.58 23.99
CA SER A 132 0.05 2.08 24.49
C SER A 132 0.10 2.30 26.00
N THR A 133 -0.73 3.21 26.51
CA THR A 133 -0.85 3.49 27.93
C THR A 133 -2.30 3.80 28.28
N GLY A 134 -2.70 3.59 29.51
CA GLY A 134 -4.04 3.90 29.99
C GLY A 134 -4.13 3.94 31.51
N ALA A 135 -5.14 4.63 32.03
CA ALA A 135 -5.42 4.69 33.46
C ALA A 135 -6.93 4.70 33.73
N GLY A 136 -7.33 4.28 34.93
CA GLY A 136 -8.73 4.27 35.38
C GLY A 136 -8.84 4.48 36.90
N PHE A 137 -9.97 5.01 37.34
CA PHE A 137 -10.30 5.23 38.75
C PHE A 137 -11.70 4.71 39.06
N ALA A 138 -11.82 3.91 40.12
CA ALA A 138 -13.07 3.37 40.64
C ALA A 138 -13.51 4.16 41.89
N PHE A 139 -14.75 4.64 41.90
CA PHE A 139 -15.35 5.41 42.99
C PHE A 139 -16.33 4.54 43.80
#